data_AF-A0A1E4GTD6-F1
#
_entry.id   AF-A0A1E4GTD6-F1
#
_cell.length_a   1.000
_cell.length_b   1.000
_cell.length_c   1.000
_cell.angle_alpha   90.00
_cell.angle_beta   90.00
_cell.angle_gamma   90.00
#
_symmetry.space_group_name_H-M   'P 1'
#
loop_
_entity.id
_entity.type
_entity.pdbx_description
1 polymer ?
#
loop_
_entity_poly.entity_id
_entity_poly.type
_entity_poly.pdbx_seq_one_letter_code
_entity_poly.pdbx_strand_id
1 'polypeptide(L)'
;MNAHADIAGQSLARQANDIARDLTRADPKVYWTDLAVTAAVTWLSFWIAATSTSAGWAWIAGAVCVLALYRGISFIHELTHLRRDDVPFFHFAWNVAIGVPWLTPSLLYEGVHILHHAKDRYGTARDPEYHPLARRPLYELAVFLGIALLAPVGTVLRFAVLAPLGFLIPAVRRFTIAKASGMVINTHFSREDFDRAGRAPWLAQEIACWLWSWGLIGLAATGVLPWRVLIVGVAIFAVMTFLNQVRTAVAHRWDNDGEVMAPLDQFLDSVNVPPPALLPFLWAPVGLRYHALHHLMPRLPYHNLGEAHRRLVEALPANHDYRRAEERELFPALGKLVARMRRSRP
;
A
#
# COMPACT_ATOMS: atom_id res chain seq x y z
N MET A 1 33.38 15.42 23.13
CA MET A 1 33.57 16.29 21.94
C MET A 1 32.27 16.24 21.16
N ASN A 2 31.61 17.39 20.99
CA ASN A 2 30.16 17.55 20.82
C ASN A 2 29.59 17.00 19.50
N ALA A 3 28.69 16.02 19.59
CA ALA A 3 27.91 15.50 18.45
C ALA A 3 26.77 16.45 17.99
N HIS A 4 26.56 17.57 18.70
CA HIS A 4 25.47 18.52 18.42
C HIS A 4 25.84 19.64 17.42
N ALA A 5 27.08 19.70 16.95
CA ALA A 5 27.60 20.87 16.24
C ALA A 5 27.59 20.82 14.71
N ASP A 6 27.08 19.78 14.05
CA ASP A 6 27.19 19.65 12.58
C ASP A 6 25.91 19.18 11.84
N ILE A 7 24.73 19.53 12.37
CA ILE A 7 23.44 19.18 11.75
C ILE A 7 22.97 20.27 10.77
N ALA A 8 23.36 21.53 11.00
CA ALA A 8 22.78 22.70 10.32
C ALA A 8 23.10 22.83 8.80
N GLY A 9 24.00 22.01 8.25
CA GLY A 9 24.34 21.99 6.81
C GLY A 9 24.01 20.66 6.11
N GLN A 10 23.49 19.67 6.83
CA GLN A 10 23.24 18.34 6.28
C GLN A 10 21.84 18.22 5.66
N SER A 11 21.71 17.46 4.57
CA SER A 11 20.39 17.10 4.04
C SER A 11 19.55 16.38 5.10
N LEU A 12 18.24 16.59 5.11
CA LEU A 12 17.30 15.91 6.01
C LEU A 12 17.50 14.38 6.05
N ALA A 13 17.79 13.76 4.91
CA ALA A 13 18.02 12.31 4.81
C ALA A 13 19.27 11.85 5.59
N ARG A 14 20.34 12.66 5.60
CA ARG A 14 21.56 12.35 6.37
C ARG A 14 21.29 12.50 7.87
N GLN A 15 20.64 13.58 8.28
CA GLN A 15 20.26 13.79 9.68
C GLN A 15 19.40 12.62 10.20
N ALA A 16 18.39 12.20 9.41
CA ALA A 16 17.55 11.07 9.77
C ALA A 16 18.32 9.74 9.86
N ASN A 17 19.26 9.51 8.94
CA ASN A 17 20.13 8.34 9.01
C ASN A 17 20.98 8.35 10.29
N ASP A 18 21.63 9.46 10.62
CA ASP A 18 22.49 9.55 11.79
C ASP A 18 21.72 9.32 13.10
N ILE A 19 20.46 9.76 13.16
CA ILE A 19 19.58 9.63 14.34
C ILE A 19 19.00 8.21 14.49
N ALA A 20 18.69 7.52 13.39
CA ALA A 20 17.85 6.30 13.42
C ALA A 20 18.42 5.08 12.69
N ARG A 21 19.67 5.11 12.21
CA ARG A 21 20.30 3.97 11.48
C ARG A 21 20.34 2.66 12.26
N ASP A 22 20.41 2.72 13.59
CA ASP A 22 20.40 1.55 14.47
C ASP A 22 19.06 0.79 14.46
N LEU A 23 17.99 1.44 14.01
CA LEU A 23 16.64 0.87 13.94
C LEU A 23 16.33 0.14 12.62
N THR A 24 17.30 0.00 11.72
CA THR A 24 17.08 -0.53 10.36
C THR A 24 16.93 -2.05 10.28
N ARG A 25 17.14 -2.78 11.38
CA ARG A 25 17.00 -4.25 11.42
C ARG A 25 15.56 -4.64 11.74
N ALA A 26 14.95 -5.45 10.88
CA ALA A 26 13.64 -6.03 11.16
C ALA A 26 13.72 -7.12 12.25
N ASP A 27 12.76 -7.14 13.17
CA ASP A 27 12.59 -8.23 14.14
C ASP A 27 11.62 -9.31 13.61
N PRO A 28 12.11 -10.53 13.26
CA PRO A 28 11.27 -11.61 12.78
C PRO A 28 10.07 -11.95 13.66
N LYS A 29 10.21 -11.83 15.00
CA LYS A 29 9.13 -12.19 15.93
C LYS A 29 7.94 -11.27 15.77
N VAL A 30 8.20 -9.97 15.60
CA VAL A 30 7.14 -8.97 15.37
C VAL A 30 6.42 -9.28 14.06
N TYR A 31 7.16 -9.49 12.97
CA TYR A 31 6.59 -9.79 11.66
C TYR A 31 5.72 -11.05 11.66
N TRP A 32 6.26 -12.18 12.13
CA TRP A 32 5.54 -13.45 12.12
C TRP A 32 4.31 -13.43 13.03
N THR A 33 4.42 -12.81 14.22
CA THR A 33 3.28 -12.66 15.14
C THR A 33 2.20 -11.80 14.52
N ASP A 34 2.55 -10.66 13.92
CA ASP A 34 1.59 -9.75 13.29
C ASP A 34 0.89 -10.40 12.10
N LEU A 35 1.63 -11.11 11.23
CA LEU A 35 1.02 -11.85 10.13
C LEU A 35 0.09 -12.96 10.63
N ALA A 36 0.51 -13.74 11.63
CA ALA A 36 -0.31 -14.83 12.15
C ALA A 36 -1.62 -14.31 12.76
N VAL A 37 -1.54 -13.28 13.60
CA VAL A 37 -2.73 -12.66 14.22
C VAL A 37 -3.61 -12.00 13.15
N THR A 38 -3.02 -11.23 12.24
CA THR A 38 -3.76 -10.53 11.18
C THR A 38 -4.47 -11.52 10.26
N ALA A 39 -3.79 -12.60 9.84
CA ALA A 39 -4.40 -13.64 9.02
C ALA A 39 -5.51 -14.39 9.76
N ALA A 40 -5.29 -14.77 11.03
CA ALA A 40 -6.30 -15.44 11.84
C ALA A 40 -7.57 -14.58 12.00
N VAL A 41 -7.41 -13.30 12.35
CA VAL A 41 -8.53 -12.37 12.49
C VAL A 41 -9.24 -12.16 11.15
N THR A 42 -8.49 -11.99 10.06
CA THR A 42 -9.06 -11.83 8.71
C THR A 42 -9.92 -13.02 8.33
N TRP A 43 -9.38 -14.24 8.40
CA TRP A 43 -10.11 -15.44 7.97
C TRP A 43 -11.26 -15.81 8.90
N LEU A 44 -11.10 -15.67 10.22
CA LEU A 44 -12.16 -15.95 11.18
C LEU A 44 -13.33 -14.97 11.01
N SER A 45 -13.04 -13.68 10.92
CA SER A 45 -14.07 -12.66 10.73
C SER A 45 -14.74 -12.77 9.35
N PHE A 46 -14.00 -13.11 8.30
CA PHE A 46 -14.58 -13.44 6.99
C PHE A 46 -15.54 -14.63 7.07
N TRP A 47 -15.12 -15.72 7.70
CA TRP A 47 -15.94 -16.92 7.87
C TRP A 47 -17.25 -16.60 8.61
N ILE A 48 -17.18 -15.87 9.73
CA ILE A 48 -18.37 -15.43 10.47
C ILE A 48 -19.26 -14.54 9.60
N ALA A 49 -18.70 -13.56 8.90
CA ALA A 49 -19.45 -12.65 8.02
C ALA A 49 -20.21 -13.40 6.91
N ALA A 50 -19.56 -14.40 6.31
CA ALA A 50 -20.08 -15.17 5.20
C ALA A 50 -21.12 -16.24 5.61
N THR A 51 -21.01 -16.79 6.82
CA THR A 51 -21.80 -17.96 7.25
C THR A 51 -22.85 -17.67 8.31
N SER A 52 -22.69 -16.60 9.11
CA SER A 52 -23.61 -16.28 10.21
C SER A 52 -25.03 -16.07 9.70
N THR A 53 -26.01 -16.62 10.42
CA THR A 53 -27.44 -16.38 10.21
C THR A 53 -27.93 -15.11 10.91
N SER A 54 -27.17 -14.60 11.89
CA SER A 54 -27.46 -13.33 12.55
C SER A 54 -26.86 -12.17 11.76
N ALA A 55 -27.73 -11.26 11.30
CA ALA A 55 -27.32 -10.07 10.56
C ALA A 55 -26.35 -9.19 11.37
N GLY A 56 -26.59 -9.04 12.68
CA GLY A 56 -25.71 -8.24 13.55
C GLY A 56 -24.28 -8.79 13.62
N TRP A 57 -24.14 -10.10 13.84
CA TRP A 57 -22.82 -10.75 13.83
C TRP A 57 -22.16 -10.70 12.46
N ALA A 58 -22.94 -10.85 11.37
CA ALA A 58 -22.39 -10.77 10.02
C ALA A 58 -21.80 -9.38 9.71
N TRP A 59 -22.51 -8.31 10.08
CA TRP A 59 -22.03 -6.93 9.88
C TRP A 59 -20.82 -6.59 10.74
N ILE A 60 -20.83 -6.95 12.03
CA ILE A 60 -19.68 -6.70 12.93
C ILE A 60 -18.45 -7.45 12.42
N ALA A 61 -18.59 -8.74 12.08
CA ALA A 61 -17.50 -9.53 11.56
C ALA A 61 -17.01 -9.00 10.19
N GLY A 62 -17.92 -8.54 9.33
CA GLY A 62 -17.55 -7.90 8.06
C GLY A 62 -16.70 -6.64 8.27
N ALA A 63 -17.07 -5.78 9.22
CA ALA A 63 -16.29 -4.58 9.56
C ALA A 63 -14.90 -4.91 10.12
N VAL A 64 -14.81 -5.91 11.02
CA VAL A 64 -13.53 -6.41 11.53
C VAL A 64 -12.68 -6.98 10.39
N CYS A 65 -13.29 -7.74 9.47
CA CYS A 65 -12.61 -8.32 8.32
C CYS A 65 -12.06 -7.26 7.39
N VAL A 66 -12.79 -6.17 7.12
CA VAL A 66 -12.30 -5.05 6.30
C VAL A 66 -11.02 -4.46 6.90
N LEU A 67 -11.00 -4.19 8.20
CA LEU A 67 -9.83 -3.59 8.87
C LEU A 67 -8.65 -4.56 8.97
N ALA A 68 -8.93 -5.83 9.30
CA ALA A 68 -7.90 -6.86 9.39
C ALA A 68 -7.29 -7.18 8.02
N LEU A 69 -8.13 -7.33 6.98
CA LEU A 69 -7.69 -7.51 5.61
C LEU A 69 -6.91 -6.30 5.11
N TYR A 70 -7.36 -5.08 5.43
CA TYR A 70 -6.64 -3.86 5.07
C TYR A 70 -5.22 -3.86 5.64
N ARG A 71 -5.07 -4.18 6.94
CA ARG A 71 -3.77 -4.36 7.57
C ARG A 71 -2.96 -5.46 6.88
N GLY A 72 -3.59 -6.61 6.62
CA GLY A 72 -2.96 -7.76 5.98
C GLY A 72 -2.41 -7.45 4.60
N ILE A 73 -3.20 -6.78 3.76
CA ILE A 73 -2.79 -6.37 2.41
C ILE A 73 -1.76 -5.24 2.49
N SER A 74 -1.89 -4.29 3.43
CA SER A 74 -0.95 -3.17 3.60
C SER A 74 0.49 -3.62 3.86
N PHE A 75 0.71 -4.81 4.43
CA PHE A 75 2.05 -5.39 4.54
C PHE A 75 2.78 -5.50 3.21
N ILE A 76 2.09 -5.55 2.06
CA ILE A 76 2.74 -5.55 0.74
C ILE A 76 3.68 -4.35 0.55
N HIS A 77 3.37 -3.22 1.19
CA HIS A 77 4.21 -2.02 1.21
C HIS A 77 5.47 -2.18 2.02
N GLU A 78 5.44 -2.98 3.09
CA GLU A 78 6.65 -3.36 3.83
C GLU A 78 7.44 -4.44 3.07
N LEU A 79 6.76 -5.46 2.53
CA LEU A 79 7.37 -6.58 1.80
C LEU A 79 8.30 -6.12 0.68
N THR A 80 7.93 -5.05 -0.05
CA THR A 80 8.74 -4.57 -1.18
C THR A 80 10.05 -3.91 -0.75
N HIS A 81 10.19 -3.49 0.51
CA HIS A 81 11.41 -2.87 1.04
C HIS A 81 12.19 -3.79 1.99
N LEU A 82 11.49 -4.77 2.60
CA LEU A 82 12.06 -5.74 3.52
C LEU A 82 13.15 -6.57 2.84
N ARG A 83 14.31 -6.68 3.50
CA ARG A 83 15.36 -7.60 3.05
C ARG A 83 14.91 -9.03 3.33
N ARG A 84 15.02 -9.90 2.33
CA ARG A 84 14.54 -11.29 2.44
C ARG A 84 15.23 -12.09 3.55
N ASP A 85 16.50 -11.79 3.81
CA ASP A 85 17.28 -12.47 4.84
C ASP A 85 16.98 -11.98 6.27
N ASP A 86 16.38 -10.78 6.42
CA ASP A 86 16.04 -10.25 7.74
C ASP A 86 14.87 -11.01 8.36
N VAL A 87 13.90 -11.45 7.54
CA VAL A 87 12.77 -12.29 7.97
C VAL A 87 12.54 -13.44 6.98
N PRO A 88 13.30 -14.53 7.10
CA PRO A 88 13.24 -15.66 6.17
C PRO A 88 11.82 -16.23 6.04
N PHE A 89 11.45 -16.64 4.82
CA PHE A 89 10.15 -17.22 4.43
C PHE A 89 8.90 -16.35 4.63
N PHE A 90 9.01 -15.20 5.29
CA PHE A 90 7.87 -14.32 5.56
C PHE A 90 7.13 -13.90 4.29
N HIS A 91 7.89 -13.53 3.25
CA HIS A 91 7.35 -13.14 1.97
C HIS A 91 6.49 -14.25 1.32
N PHE A 92 6.93 -15.51 1.42
CA PHE A 92 6.17 -16.65 0.91
C PHE A 92 4.90 -16.87 1.75
N ALA A 93 5.03 -16.92 3.08
CA ALA A 93 3.90 -17.13 3.98
C ALA A 93 2.84 -16.03 3.86
N TRP A 94 3.25 -14.77 3.70
CA TRP A 94 2.33 -13.65 3.47
C TRP A 94 1.52 -13.83 2.18
N ASN A 95 2.18 -14.24 1.08
CA ASN A 95 1.49 -14.52 -0.17
C ASN A 95 0.51 -15.69 -0.03
N VAL A 96 0.86 -16.75 0.70
CA VAL A 96 -0.04 -17.89 0.92
C VAL A 96 -1.23 -17.51 1.80
N ALA A 97 -1.00 -16.75 2.87
CA ALA A 97 -2.02 -16.45 3.87
C ALA A 97 -2.95 -15.29 3.47
N ILE A 98 -2.44 -14.29 2.74
CA ILE A 98 -3.17 -13.07 2.39
C ILE A 98 -3.10 -12.79 0.88
N GLY A 99 -1.90 -12.69 0.31
CA GLY A 99 -1.71 -12.17 -1.05
C GLY A 99 -2.48 -12.93 -2.13
N VAL A 100 -2.23 -14.23 -2.29
CA VAL A 100 -2.88 -15.09 -3.29
C VAL A 100 -4.38 -15.26 -3.01
N PRO A 101 -4.82 -15.59 -1.79
CA PRO A 101 -6.24 -15.82 -1.55
C PRO A 101 -7.14 -14.60 -1.84
N TRP A 102 -6.62 -13.39 -1.67
CA TRP A 102 -7.30 -12.13 -1.96
C TRP A 102 -6.92 -11.54 -3.33
N LEU A 103 -6.22 -12.29 -4.18
CA LEU A 103 -5.78 -11.87 -5.51
C LEU A 103 -4.97 -10.56 -5.50
N THR A 104 -4.22 -10.32 -4.44
CA THR A 104 -3.26 -9.22 -4.29
C THR A 104 -1.86 -9.75 -3.95
N PRO A 105 -1.29 -10.68 -4.76
CA PRO A 105 0.05 -11.21 -4.51
C PRO A 105 1.12 -10.12 -4.65
N SER A 106 2.26 -10.33 -4.00
CA SER A 106 3.38 -9.37 -3.95
C SER A 106 3.93 -8.95 -5.31
N LEU A 107 3.78 -9.78 -6.35
CA LEU A 107 4.17 -9.45 -7.73
C LEU A 107 3.54 -8.13 -8.21
N LEU A 108 2.36 -7.77 -7.70
CA LEU A 108 1.66 -6.53 -8.05
C LEU A 108 2.35 -5.26 -7.51
N TYR A 109 3.33 -5.40 -6.62
CA TYR A 109 3.95 -4.27 -5.93
C TYR A 109 5.47 -4.30 -5.96
N GLU A 110 6.07 -5.50 -5.89
CA GLU A 110 7.52 -5.68 -6.01
C GLU A 110 8.03 -5.07 -7.32
N GLY A 111 9.01 -4.15 -7.22
CA GLY A 111 9.59 -3.46 -8.36
C GLY A 111 8.76 -2.31 -8.92
N VAL A 112 7.57 -2.04 -8.36
CA VAL A 112 6.71 -0.90 -8.73
C VAL A 112 6.89 0.21 -7.71
N HIS A 113 6.56 -0.04 -6.45
CA HIS A 113 6.60 1.00 -5.41
C HIS A 113 7.99 1.59 -5.22
N ILE A 114 9.07 0.82 -5.41
CA ILE A 114 10.44 1.34 -5.35
C ILE A 114 10.68 2.47 -6.37
N LEU A 115 9.98 2.47 -7.51
CA LEU A 115 10.10 3.53 -8.52
C LEU A 115 9.50 4.85 -8.04
N HIS A 116 8.51 4.81 -7.16
CA HIS A 116 7.94 6.01 -6.53
C HIS A 116 8.97 6.70 -5.63
N HIS A 117 9.86 5.95 -4.98
CA HIS A 117 10.97 6.51 -4.17
C HIS A 117 12.17 7.00 -5.00
N ALA A 118 12.16 6.77 -6.32
CA ALA A 118 13.31 7.11 -7.16
C ALA A 118 13.38 8.62 -7.39
N LYS A 119 14.54 9.22 -7.08
CA LYS A 119 14.75 10.68 -7.11
C LYS A 119 14.39 11.33 -8.45
N ASP A 120 14.63 10.63 -9.56
CA ASP A 120 14.38 11.11 -10.93
C ASP A 120 12.98 10.75 -11.46
N ARG A 121 12.16 10.05 -10.67
CA ARG A 121 10.83 9.58 -11.06
C ARG A 121 9.71 10.14 -10.19
N TYR A 122 9.93 10.35 -8.89
CA TYR A 122 8.90 10.85 -7.98
C TYR A 122 8.18 12.06 -8.58
N GLY A 123 6.85 12.00 -8.63
CA GLY A 123 6.03 13.12 -9.11
C GLY A 123 5.97 13.30 -10.62
N THR A 124 6.75 12.53 -11.39
CA THR A 124 6.80 12.59 -12.87
C THR A 124 5.79 11.63 -13.51
N ALA A 125 5.63 11.70 -14.84
CA ALA A 125 4.83 10.73 -15.61
C ALA A 125 5.34 9.28 -15.51
N ARG A 126 6.58 9.06 -15.03
CA ARG A 126 7.19 7.73 -14.82
C ARG A 126 6.95 7.17 -13.42
N ASP A 127 6.34 7.95 -12.53
CA ASP A 127 5.97 7.52 -11.18
C ASP A 127 4.71 6.64 -11.25
N PRO A 128 4.74 5.37 -10.79
CA PRO A 128 3.54 4.54 -10.72
C PRO A 128 2.52 5.03 -9.70
N GLU A 129 2.94 5.74 -8.66
CA GLU A 129 2.10 6.08 -7.51
C GLU A 129 1.76 7.57 -7.42
N TYR A 130 2.15 8.37 -8.44
CA TYR A 130 1.79 9.78 -8.48
C TYR A 130 0.64 10.11 -9.42
N HIS A 131 -0.31 10.89 -8.91
CA HIS A 131 -1.30 11.57 -9.74
C HIS A 131 -1.47 13.00 -9.20
N PRO A 132 -1.40 14.05 -10.04
CA PRO A 132 -1.37 15.46 -9.61
C PRO A 132 -2.76 15.95 -9.15
N LEU A 133 -3.36 15.23 -8.19
CA LEU A 133 -4.75 15.35 -7.76
C LEU A 133 -5.08 16.76 -7.26
N ALA A 134 -4.14 17.46 -6.61
CA ALA A 134 -4.36 18.83 -6.13
C ALA A 134 -4.51 19.86 -7.26
N ARG A 135 -4.14 19.50 -8.49
CA ARG A 135 -4.31 20.32 -9.70
C ARG A 135 -5.50 19.88 -10.56
N ARG A 136 -6.27 18.89 -10.11
CA ARG A 136 -7.43 18.37 -10.82
C ARG A 136 -8.74 18.96 -10.29
N PRO A 137 -9.80 19.00 -11.10
CA PRO A 137 -11.14 19.37 -10.63
C PRO A 137 -11.63 18.38 -9.55
N LEU A 138 -12.44 18.87 -8.60
CA LEU A 138 -12.90 18.08 -7.44
C LEU A 138 -13.58 16.75 -7.78
N TYR A 139 -14.24 16.63 -8.93
CA TYR A 139 -14.89 15.36 -9.29
C TYR A 139 -13.86 14.25 -9.53
N GLU A 140 -12.62 14.57 -9.91
CA GLU A 140 -11.56 13.57 -10.10
C GLU A 140 -11.16 12.92 -8.77
N LEU A 141 -11.28 13.61 -7.63
CA LEU A 141 -11.14 12.98 -6.32
C LEU A 141 -12.24 11.92 -6.09
N ALA A 142 -13.49 12.20 -6.48
CA ALA A 142 -14.56 11.23 -6.37
C ALA A 142 -14.34 10.01 -7.28
N VAL A 143 -13.85 10.23 -8.52
CA VAL A 143 -13.47 9.16 -9.45
C VAL A 143 -12.30 8.34 -8.89
N PHE A 144 -11.26 9.01 -8.40
CA PHE A 144 -10.08 8.40 -7.79
C PHE A 144 -10.45 7.50 -6.61
N LEU A 145 -11.37 7.93 -5.74
CA LEU A 145 -11.86 7.11 -4.62
C LEU A 145 -12.79 5.99 -5.11
N GLY A 146 -13.73 6.30 -6.00
CA GLY A 146 -14.76 5.37 -6.45
C GLY A 146 -14.22 4.19 -7.26
N ILE A 147 -13.18 4.41 -8.08
CA ILE A 147 -12.59 3.35 -8.89
C ILE A 147 -11.99 2.22 -8.05
N ALA A 148 -11.56 2.50 -6.82
CA ALA A 148 -11.03 1.49 -5.92
C ALA A 148 -12.06 0.40 -5.57
N LEU A 149 -13.36 0.73 -5.55
CA LEU A 149 -14.43 -0.25 -5.34
C LEU A 149 -14.47 -1.33 -6.42
N LEU A 150 -13.89 -1.07 -7.60
CA LEU A 150 -13.80 -2.01 -8.72
C LEU A 150 -12.54 -2.88 -8.70
N ALA A 151 -11.67 -2.74 -7.71
CA ALA A 151 -10.46 -3.55 -7.58
C ALA A 151 -10.72 -5.06 -7.61
N PRO A 152 -11.77 -5.63 -6.97
CA PRO A 152 -12.07 -7.06 -7.06
C PRO A 152 -12.36 -7.51 -8.49
N VAL A 153 -13.01 -6.67 -9.31
CA VAL A 153 -13.24 -6.95 -10.73
C VAL A 153 -11.92 -6.95 -11.49
N GLY A 154 -11.07 -5.94 -11.24
CA GLY A 154 -9.76 -5.82 -11.87
C GLY A 154 -8.85 -7.01 -11.59
N THR A 155 -8.79 -7.49 -10.34
CA THR A 155 -7.96 -8.65 -9.98
C THR A 155 -8.50 -9.95 -10.56
N VAL A 156 -9.81 -10.17 -10.56
CA VAL A 156 -10.43 -11.33 -11.21
C VAL A 156 -10.16 -11.31 -12.72
N LEU A 157 -10.36 -10.18 -13.41
CA LEU A 157 -10.02 -10.06 -14.83
C LEU A 157 -8.55 -10.38 -15.07
N ARG A 158 -7.65 -9.87 -14.22
CA ARG A 158 -6.21 -10.09 -14.35
C ARG A 158 -5.81 -11.55 -14.15
N PHE A 159 -6.33 -12.24 -13.14
CA PHE A 159 -5.88 -13.60 -12.80
C PHE A 159 -6.74 -14.71 -13.42
N ALA A 160 -8.06 -14.54 -13.49
CA ALA A 160 -8.95 -15.56 -14.07
C ALA A 160 -8.95 -15.53 -15.61
N VAL A 161 -8.73 -14.36 -16.22
CA VAL A 161 -8.84 -14.18 -17.68
C VAL A 161 -7.48 -13.87 -18.31
N LEU A 162 -6.82 -12.78 -17.90
CA LEU A 162 -5.60 -12.32 -18.58
C LEU A 162 -4.39 -13.23 -18.35
N ALA A 163 -4.25 -13.84 -17.17
CA ALA A 163 -3.15 -14.76 -16.88
C ALA A 163 -3.18 -16.02 -17.78
N PRO A 164 -4.27 -16.83 -17.85
CA PRO A 164 -4.31 -17.99 -18.74
C PRO A 164 -4.12 -17.62 -20.21
N LEU A 165 -4.80 -16.56 -20.67
CA LEU A 165 -4.64 -16.09 -22.05
C LEU A 165 -3.20 -15.62 -22.31
N GLY A 166 -2.55 -15.00 -21.33
CA GLY A 166 -1.15 -14.59 -21.42
C GLY A 166 -0.18 -15.77 -21.52
N PHE A 167 -0.49 -16.95 -20.97
CA PHE A 167 0.34 -18.14 -21.18
C PHE A 167 0.23 -18.69 -22.61
N LEU A 168 -0.84 -18.36 -23.34
CA LEU A 168 -1.10 -18.83 -24.70
C LEU A 168 -0.75 -17.79 -25.77
N ILE A 169 -0.96 -16.50 -25.48
CA ILE A 169 -0.89 -15.40 -26.44
C ILE A 169 0.16 -14.39 -25.99
N PRO A 170 1.32 -14.29 -26.67
CA PRO A 170 2.42 -13.40 -26.26
C PRO A 170 2.03 -11.92 -26.18
N ALA A 171 1.11 -11.45 -27.04
CA ALA A 171 0.63 -10.07 -26.99
C ALA A 171 -0.16 -9.79 -25.70
N VAL A 172 -1.01 -10.74 -25.27
CA VAL A 172 -1.74 -10.65 -24.00
C VAL A 172 -0.75 -10.71 -22.85
N ARG A 173 0.25 -11.61 -22.88
CA ARG A 173 1.30 -11.67 -21.84
C ARG A 173 1.97 -10.32 -21.61
N ARG A 174 2.41 -9.69 -22.70
CA ARG A 174 3.07 -8.38 -22.65
C ARG A 174 2.16 -7.33 -22.04
N PHE A 175 0.90 -7.27 -22.48
CA PHE A 175 -0.09 -6.36 -21.91
C PHE A 175 -0.34 -6.62 -20.42
N THR A 176 -0.55 -7.88 -20.01
CA THR A 176 -0.82 -8.26 -18.62
C THR A 176 0.33 -7.87 -17.69
N ILE A 177 1.58 -8.10 -18.10
CA ILE A 177 2.76 -7.66 -17.33
C ILE A 177 2.81 -6.14 -17.28
N ALA A 178 2.75 -5.47 -18.43
CA ALA A 178 2.94 -4.03 -18.56
C ALA A 178 1.88 -3.21 -17.83
N LYS A 179 0.60 -3.58 -17.99
CA LYS A 179 -0.55 -2.74 -17.63
C LYS A 179 -1.43 -3.30 -16.53
N ALA A 180 -1.41 -4.62 -16.29
CA ALA A 180 -2.26 -5.25 -15.28
C ALA A 180 -1.46 -5.79 -14.08
N SER A 181 -0.14 -5.62 -14.04
CA SER A 181 0.73 -6.15 -12.98
C SER A 181 1.37 -5.14 -12.06
N GLY A 182 0.75 -3.98 -11.89
CA GLY A 182 1.08 -3.02 -10.85
C GLY A 182 -0.18 -2.56 -10.13
N MET A 183 -0.15 -2.49 -8.79
CA MET A 183 -1.07 -1.62 -8.05
C MET A 183 -0.54 -0.20 -8.17
N VAL A 184 -1.08 0.53 -9.13
CA VAL A 184 -0.61 1.87 -9.51
C VAL A 184 -1.73 2.88 -9.43
N ILE A 185 -1.36 4.13 -9.23
CA ILE A 185 -2.24 5.29 -9.25
C ILE A 185 -2.16 5.95 -10.63
N ASN A 186 -0.96 6.04 -11.18
CA ASN A 186 -0.73 6.58 -12.52
C ASN A 186 -1.16 5.55 -13.58
N THR A 187 -2.26 5.83 -14.28
CA THR A 187 -2.79 4.96 -15.33
C THR A 187 -1.92 4.92 -16.59
N HIS A 188 -1.05 5.92 -16.79
CA HIS A 188 -0.11 5.93 -17.91
C HIS A 188 1.10 5.04 -17.65
N PHE A 189 1.39 4.71 -16.39
CA PHE A 189 2.50 3.84 -16.02
C PHE A 189 2.45 2.49 -16.77
N SER A 190 3.62 1.99 -17.12
CA SER A 190 3.80 0.69 -17.74
C SER A 190 5.01 0.03 -17.13
N ARG A 191 4.88 -1.23 -16.69
CA ARG A 191 6.03 -1.99 -16.25
C ARG A 191 6.96 -2.27 -17.43
N GLU A 192 8.25 -2.15 -17.15
CA GLU A 192 9.34 -2.42 -18.10
C GLU A 192 10.17 -3.63 -17.67
N ASP A 193 9.96 -4.15 -16.45
CA ASP A 193 10.75 -5.23 -15.86
C ASP A 193 10.26 -6.63 -16.26
N PHE A 194 10.11 -6.87 -17.58
CA PHE A 194 9.62 -8.14 -18.13
C PHE A 194 10.46 -9.37 -17.70
N ASP A 195 11.77 -9.20 -17.52
CA ASP A 195 12.64 -10.28 -17.05
C ASP A 195 12.27 -10.76 -15.64
N ARG A 196 11.74 -9.87 -14.79
CA ARG A 196 11.22 -10.26 -13.46
C ARG A 196 10.02 -11.18 -13.61
N ALA A 197 9.13 -10.88 -14.56
CA ALA A 197 7.92 -11.66 -14.81
C ALA A 197 8.20 -13.09 -15.34
N GLY A 198 9.40 -13.33 -15.87
CA GLY A 198 9.87 -14.66 -16.25
C GLY A 198 10.43 -15.51 -15.10
N ARG A 199 10.63 -14.95 -13.91
CA ARG A 199 11.24 -15.67 -12.78
C ARG A 199 10.25 -16.58 -12.08
N ALA A 200 10.73 -17.72 -11.58
CA ALA A 200 9.90 -18.71 -10.89
C ALA A 200 9.03 -18.14 -9.74
N PRO A 201 9.50 -17.23 -8.86
CA PRO A 201 8.65 -16.67 -7.81
C PRO A 201 7.47 -15.82 -8.34
N TRP A 202 7.64 -15.16 -9.48
CA TRP A 202 6.55 -14.41 -10.12
C TRP A 202 5.53 -15.38 -10.73
N LEU A 203 6.02 -16.33 -11.53
CA LEU A 203 5.18 -17.33 -12.19
C LEU A 203 4.39 -18.16 -11.17
N ALA A 204 5.00 -18.54 -10.05
CA ALA A 204 4.34 -19.26 -8.97
C ALA A 204 3.14 -18.49 -8.41
N GLN A 205 3.30 -17.18 -8.12
CA GLN A 205 2.20 -16.37 -7.62
C GLN A 205 1.10 -16.16 -8.68
N GLU A 206 1.49 -15.94 -9.94
CA GLU A 206 0.57 -15.75 -11.06
C GLU A 206 -0.27 -17.01 -11.33
N ILE A 207 0.37 -18.17 -11.37
CA ILE A 207 -0.29 -19.48 -11.52
C ILE A 207 -1.16 -19.76 -10.30
N ALA A 208 -0.68 -19.51 -9.08
CA ALA A 208 -1.46 -19.75 -7.87
C ALA A 208 -2.75 -18.91 -7.84
N CYS A 209 -2.68 -17.63 -8.21
CA CYS A 209 -3.86 -16.77 -8.29
C CYS A 209 -4.81 -17.18 -9.42
N TRP A 210 -4.27 -17.60 -10.57
CA TRP A 210 -5.06 -18.12 -11.68
C TRP A 210 -5.84 -19.38 -11.28
N LEU A 211 -5.15 -20.39 -10.73
CA LEU A 211 -5.76 -21.64 -10.27
C LEU A 211 -6.73 -21.40 -9.11
N TRP A 212 -6.39 -20.51 -8.17
CA TRP A 212 -7.28 -20.12 -7.07
C TRP A 212 -8.58 -19.50 -7.59
N SER A 213 -8.48 -18.58 -8.55
CA SER A 213 -9.66 -17.94 -9.16
C SER A 213 -10.59 -18.96 -9.81
N TRP A 214 -10.04 -19.86 -10.63
CA TRP A 214 -10.84 -20.91 -11.28
C TRP A 214 -11.35 -21.97 -10.30
N GLY A 215 -10.60 -22.25 -9.23
CA GLY A 215 -11.04 -23.10 -8.13
C GLY A 215 -12.29 -22.53 -7.45
N LEU A 216 -12.27 -21.24 -7.07
CA LEU A 216 -13.43 -20.58 -6.48
C LEU A 216 -14.64 -20.53 -7.43
N ILE A 217 -14.40 -20.20 -8.71
CA ILE A 217 -15.45 -20.19 -9.75
C ILE A 217 -16.06 -21.60 -9.90
N GLY A 218 -15.24 -22.64 -10.02
CA GLY A 218 -15.69 -24.02 -10.17
C GLY A 218 -16.47 -24.52 -8.95
N LEU A 219 -16.00 -24.20 -7.73
CA LEU A 219 -16.70 -24.56 -6.50
C LEU A 219 -18.06 -23.87 -6.38
N ALA A 220 -18.16 -22.60 -6.79
CA ALA A 220 -19.44 -21.88 -6.78
C ALA A 220 -20.39 -22.38 -7.87
N ALA A 221 -19.88 -22.65 -9.08
CA ALA A 221 -20.66 -23.18 -10.19
C ALA A 221 -21.23 -24.58 -9.92
N THR A 222 -20.50 -25.41 -9.17
CA THR A 222 -20.95 -26.76 -8.76
C THR A 222 -21.78 -26.77 -7.48
N GLY A 223 -22.00 -25.62 -6.85
CA GLY A 223 -22.78 -25.49 -5.62
C GLY A 223 -22.07 -25.92 -4.34
N VAL A 224 -20.79 -26.32 -4.40
CA VAL A 224 -19.99 -26.67 -3.23
C VAL A 224 -19.69 -25.45 -2.37
N LEU A 225 -19.40 -24.31 -3.01
CA LEU A 225 -19.20 -23.02 -2.33
C LEU A 225 -20.45 -22.15 -2.50
N PRO A 226 -21.13 -21.74 -1.42
CA PRO A 226 -22.27 -20.84 -1.54
C PRO A 226 -21.88 -19.50 -2.15
N TRP A 227 -22.65 -19.01 -3.13
CA TRP A 227 -22.44 -17.69 -3.76
C TRP A 227 -22.35 -16.55 -2.75
N ARG A 228 -23.05 -16.67 -1.61
CA ARG A 228 -22.95 -15.73 -0.49
C ARG A 228 -21.52 -15.49 -0.03
N VAL A 229 -20.69 -16.55 0.01
CA VAL A 229 -19.28 -16.43 0.43
C VAL A 229 -18.51 -15.53 -0.53
N LEU A 230 -18.70 -15.71 -1.84
CA LEU A 230 -18.06 -14.89 -2.87
C LEU A 230 -18.56 -13.44 -2.81
N ILE A 231 -19.87 -13.22 -2.68
CA ILE A 231 -20.45 -11.87 -2.62
C ILE A 231 -19.92 -11.10 -1.40
N VAL A 232 -19.88 -11.74 -0.23
CA VAL A 232 -19.33 -11.14 0.99
C VAL A 232 -17.83 -10.85 0.83
N GLY A 233 -17.07 -11.77 0.23
CA GLY A 233 -15.65 -11.56 -0.05
C GLY A 233 -15.40 -10.38 -0.99
N VAL A 234 -16.14 -10.29 -2.09
CA VAL A 234 -16.08 -9.15 -3.03
C VAL A 234 -16.43 -7.84 -2.34
N ALA A 235 -17.48 -7.82 -1.52
CA ALA A 235 -17.89 -6.61 -0.78
C ALA A 235 -16.81 -6.16 0.21
N ILE A 236 -16.24 -7.07 1.01
CA ILE A 236 -15.16 -6.77 1.94
C ILE A 236 -13.93 -6.23 1.19
N PHE A 237 -13.56 -6.87 0.09
CA PHE A 237 -12.41 -6.46 -0.70
C PHE A 237 -12.61 -5.07 -1.33
N ALA A 238 -13.80 -4.78 -1.86
CA ALA A 238 -14.16 -3.46 -2.40
C ALA A 238 -14.10 -2.36 -1.31
N VAL A 239 -14.67 -2.59 -0.13
CA VAL A 239 -14.64 -1.60 0.96
C VAL A 239 -13.22 -1.40 1.49
N MET A 240 -12.44 -2.48 1.61
CA MET A 240 -11.04 -2.42 2.01
C MET A 240 -10.19 -1.59 1.05
N THR A 241 -10.33 -1.81 -0.26
CA THR A 241 -9.60 -1.04 -1.27
C THR A 241 -10.03 0.42 -1.32
N PHE A 242 -11.33 0.71 -1.12
CA PHE A 242 -11.81 2.07 -0.94
C PHE A 242 -11.17 2.75 0.29
N LEU A 243 -11.08 2.06 1.43
CA LEU A 243 -10.38 2.58 2.62
C LEU A 243 -8.90 2.86 2.34
N ASN A 244 -8.21 1.96 1.65
CA ASN A 244 -6.83 2.21 1.22
C ASN A 244 -6.75 3.45 0.30
N GLN A 245 -7.69 3.61 -0.63
CA GLN A 245 -7.71 4.75 -1.55
C GLN A 245 -7.94 6.08 -0.84
N VAL A 246 -8.79 6.10 0.20
CA VAL A 246 -8.99 7.25 1.09
C VAL A 246 -7.68 7.60 1.81
N ARG A 247 -6.95 6.61 2.33
CA ARG A 247 -5.62 6.81 2.92
C ARG A 247 -4.65 7.37 1.89
N THR A 248 -4.61 6.78 0.69
CA THR A 248 -3.74 7.23 -0.40
C THR A 248 -4.01 8.68 -0.75
N ALA A 249 -5.28 9.11 -0.84
CA ALA A 249 -5.61 10.51 -1.13
C ALA A 249 -4.94 11.51 -0.18
N VAL A 250 -4.66 11.14 1.06
CA VAL A 250 -3.99 11.99 2.05
C VAL A 250 -2.54 11.61 2.34
N ALA A 251 -1.98 10.61 1.66
CA ALA A 251 -0.59 10.18 1.83
C ALA A 251 0.39 11.20 1.24
N HIS A 252 -0.08 11.96 0.25
CA HIS A 252 0.65 13.04 -0.42
C HIS A 252 -0.19 14.30 -0.56
N ARG A 253 0.47 15.41 -0.89
CA ARG A 253 -0.16 16.71 -1.14
C ARG A 253 -0.54 16.89 -2.60
N TRP A 254 0.08 16.14 -3.51
CA TRP A 254 -0.25 16.06 -4.93
C TRP A 254 -0.05 17.37 -5.69
N ASP A 255 0.82 18.26 -5.19
CA ASP A 255 1.00 19.63 -5.69
C ASP A 255 1.87 19.69 -6.96
N ASN A 256 2.65 18.65 -7.25
CA ASN A 256 3.52 18.58 -8.43
C ASN A 256 2.75 18.18 -9.70
N ASP A 257 3.29 18.51 -10.88
CA ASP A 257 2.59 18.34 -12.17
C ASP A 257 3.47 17.72 -13.25
N GLY A 258 4.28 16.74 -12.86
CA GLY A 258 5.11 15.99 -13.80
C GLY A 258 6.59 16.35 -13.78
N GLU A 259 6.97 17.43 -13.09
CA GLU A 259 8.37 17.86 -12.97
C GLU A 259 9.16 17.03 -11.95
N VAL A 260 10.48 16.93 -12.14
CA VAL A 260 11.35 16.28 -11.15
C VAL A 260 11.47 17.17 -9.91
N MET A 261 11.17 16.61 -8.74
CA MET A 261 11.22 17.33 -7.46
C MET A 261 12.56 17.15 -6.76
N ALA A 262 13.03 18.17 -6.04
CA ALA A 262 14.19 18.02 -5.16
C ALA A 262 13.85 17.07 -3.99
N PRO A 263 14.83 16.36 -3.39
CA PRO A 263 14.55 15.38 -2.33
C PRO A 263 13.77 15.94 -1.12
N LEU A 264 14.02 17.20 -0.74
CA LEU A 264 13.27 17.84 0.33
C LEU A 264 11.80 18.08 -0.06
N ASP A 265 11.55 18.44 -1.32
CA ASP A 265 10.19 18.67 -1.81
C ASP A 265 9.41 17.35 -1.92
N GLN A 266 10.06 16.25 -2.32
CA GLN A 266 9.46 14.91 -2.30
C GLN A 266 9.01 14.52 -0.88
N PHE A 267 9.86 14.78 0.12
CA PHE A 267 9.52 14.59 1.52
C PHE A 267 8.36 15.50 1.97
N LEU A 268 8.41 16.79 1.61
CA LEU A 268 7.38 17.76 2.01
C LEU A 268 6.05 17.57 1.28
N ASP A 269 6.03 16.88 0.15
CA ASP A 269 4.82 16.45 -0.53
C ASP A 269 4.21 15.20 0.13
N SER A 270 5.01 14.38 0.81
CA SER A 270 4.54 13.25 1.60
C SER A 270 4.00 13.67 2.98
N VAL A 271 3.15 12.85 3.59
CA VAL A 271 2.45 13.16 4.85
C VAL A 271 2.75 12.16 5.97
N ASN A 272 2.97 12.66 7.18
CA ASN A 272 2.91 11.90 8.42
C ASN A 272 1.64 12.27 9.19
N VAL A 273 1.02 11.30 9.88
CA VAL A 273 -0.06 11.51 10.86
C VAL A 273 0.33 10.80 12.17
N PRO A 274 1.29 11.37 12.92
CA PRO A 274 1.82 10.74 14.13
C PRO A 274 0.83 10.85 15.32
N PRO A 275 1.12 10.19 16.45
CA PRO A 275 0.48 10.49 17.73
C PRO A 275 0.51 12.01 18.04
N PRO A 276 -0.50 12.56 18.74
CA PRO A 276 -1.49 11.87 19.58
C PRO A 276 -2.70 11.29 18.82
N ALA A 277 -2.76 11.38 17.49
CA ALA A 277 -3.79 10.73 16.68
C ALA A 277 -3.79 9.20 16.87
N LEU A 278 -4.95 8.62 17.19
CA LEU A 278 -5.09 7.18 17.45
C LEU A 278 -5.81 6.43 16.32
N LEU A 279 -6.65 7.12 15.54
CA LEU A 279 -7.32 6.50 14.39
C LEU A 279 -6.37 6.05 13.27
N PRO A 280 -5.19 6.68 13.02
CA PRO A 280 -4.27 6.24 11.97
C PRO A 280 -3.74 4.82 12.18
N PHE A 281 -3.81 4.28 13.40
CA PHE A 281 -3.49 2.86 13.63
C PHE A 281 -4.43 1.90 12.86
N LEU A 282 -5.66 2.35 12.57
CA LEU A 282 -6.66 1.60 11.81
C LEU A 282 -6.64 1.95 10.32
N TRP A 283 -6.64 3.24 9.96
CA TRP A 283 -6.78 3.68 8.57
C TRP A 283 -5.45 3.88 7.82
N ALA A 284 -4.31 3.88 8.53
CA ALA A 284 -2.96 3.86 7.96
C ALA A 284 -2.04 2.88 8.73
N PRO A 285 -2.38 1.57 8.72
CA PRO A 285 -1.68 0.53 9.49
C PRO A 285 -0.29 0.25 8.93
N VAL A 286 0.47 -0.64 9.58
CA VAL A 286 1.79 -1.12 9.09
C VAL A 286 2.73 0.02 8.71
N GLY A 287 2.83 1.04 9.58
CA GLY A 287 3.75 2.16 9.38
C GLY A 287 3.28 3.24 8.40
N LEU A 288 2.16 3.04 7.69
CA LEU A 288 1.67 3.97 6.67
C LEU A 288 1.29 5.35 7.23
N ARG A 289 1.00 5.46 8.54
CA ARG A 289 0.82 6.75 9.21
C ARG A 289 2.10 7.61 9.25
N TYR A 290 3.26 7.02 8.99
CA TYR A 290 4.55 7.72 8.89
C TYR A 290 5.04 7.75 7.44
N HIS A 291 4.16 8.05 6.47
CA HIS A 291 4.48 7.92 5.05
C HIS A 291 5.63 8.83 4.61
N ALA A 292 5.71 10.08 5.11
CA ALA A 292 6.85 10.95 4.79
C ALA A 292 8.16 10.43 5.40
N LEU A 293 8.14 9.89 6.61
CA LEU A 293 9.32 9.25 7.20
C LEU A 293 9.73 7.99 6.44
N HIS A 294 8.76 7.24 5.92
CA HIS A 294 9.01 6.11 5.02
C HIS A 294 9.71 6.56 3.74
N HIS A 295 9.26 7.63 3.09
CA HIS A 295 9.97 8.23 1.94
C HIS A 295 11.40 8.64 2.27
N LEU A 296 11.62 9.12 3.50
CA LEU A 296 12.95 9.52 3.96
C LEU A 296 13.87 8.32 4.27
N MET A 297 13.32 7.24 4.82
CA MET A 297 14.03 6.04 5.24
C MET A 297 13.28 4.76 4.84
N PRO A 298 13.20 4.42 3.53
CA PRO A 298 12.27 3.39 3.03
C PRO A 298 12.61 1.98 3.48
N ARG A 299 13.83 1.75 3.97
CA ARG A 299 14.29 0.46 4.52
C ARG A 299 14.05 0.32 6.03
N LEU A 300 13.49 1.34 6.67
CA LEU A 300 13.20 1.28 8.10
C LEU A 300 11.96 0.40 8.32
N PRO A 301 12.06 -0.70 9.09
CA PRO A 301 10.93 -1.59 9.32
C PRO A 301 9.74 -0.86 9.92
N TYR A 302 8.51 -1.19 9.48
CA TYR A 302 7.31 -0.47 9.93
C TYR A 302 7.16 -0.33 11.45
N HIS A 303 7.58 -1.35 12.22
CA HIS A 303 7.46 -1.36 13.68
C HIS A 303 8.44 -0.41 14.36
N ASN A 304 9.48 0.05 13.67
CA ASN A 304 10.47 1.01 14.16
C ASN A 304 10.20 2.45 13.71
N LEU A 305 9.28 2.69 12.76
CA LEU A 305 8.95 4.05 12.28
C LEU A 305 8.48 4.98 13.42
N GLY A 306 7.73 4.46 14.39
CA GLY A 306 7.27 5.26 15.53
C GLY A 306 8.41 5.72 16.44
N GLU A 307 9.36 4.83 16.73
CA GLU A 307 10.53 5.16 17.53
C GLU A 307 11.47 6.11 16.77
N ALA A 308 11.70 5.88 15.48
CA ALA A 308 12.48 6.79 14.65
C ALA A 308 11.85 8.19 14.58
N HIS A 309 10.53 8.27 14.41
CA HIS A 309 9.81 9.53 14.45
C HIS A 309 10.02 10.26 15.78
N ARG A 310 9.89 9.55 16.91
CA ARG A 310 10.11 10.11 18.25
C ARG A 310 11.53 10.68 18.40
N ARG A 311 12.56 9.93 17.99
CA ARG A 311 13.96 10.39 18.05
C ARG A 311 14.21 11.60 17.16
N LEU A 312 13.61 11.66 15.97
CA LEU A 312 13.72 12.80 15.07
C LEU A 312 13.08 14.06 15.65
N VAL A 313 11.86 13.93 16.20
CA VAL A 313 11.14 15.03 16.87
C VAL A 313 11.92 15.56 18.07
N GLU A 314 12.59 14.68 18.82
CA GLU A 314 13.40 15.03 20.00
C GLU A 314 14.73 15.72 19.63
N ALA A 315 15.42 15.22 18.60
CA ALA A 315 16.73 15.73 18.21
C ALA A 315 16.68 17.00 17.33
N LEU A 316 15.61 17.19 16.55
CA LEU A 316 15.50 18.29 15.59
C LEU A 316 14.80 19.52 16.19
N PRO A 317 15.21 20.75 15.82
CA PRO A 317 14.55 21.98 16.26
C PRO A 317 13.05 22.00 15.98
N ALA A 318 12.29 22.72 16.81
CA ALA A 318 10.82 22.81 16.67
C ALA A 318 10.35 23.41 15.34
N ASN A 319 11.18 24.25 14.70
CA ASN A 319 10.92 24.86 13.39
C ASN A 319 11.54 24.09 12.21
N HIS A 320 12.05 22.88 12.43
CA HIS A 320 12.70 22.08 11.39
C HIS A 320 11.69 21.55 10.35
N ASP A 321 12.12 21.45 9.08
CA ASP A 321 11.26 21.05 7.96
C ASP A 321 10.62 19.66 8.12
N TYR A 322 11.23 18.78 8.92
CA TYR A 322 10.67 17.47 9.24
C TYR A 322 9.22 17.53 9.73
N ARG A 323 8.91 18.50 10.62
CA ARG A 323 7.58 18.67 11.22
C ARG A 323 6.57 19.27 10.24
N ARG A 324 7.02 19.86 9.13
CA ARG A 324 6.12 20.41 8.11
C ARG A 324 5.39 19.33 7.33
N ALA A 325 5.84 18.08 7.35
CA ALA A 325 5.14 16.95 6.72
C ALA A 325 4.02 16.37 7.61
N GLU A 326 3.85 16.86 8.84
CA GLU A 326 2.86 16.32 9.78
C GLU A 326 1.46 16.91 9.56
N GLU A 327 0.46 16.05 9.65
CA GLU A 327 -0.95 16.36 9.66
C GLU A 327 -1.60 15.84 10.95
N ARG A 328 -2.68 16.51 11.37
CA ARG A 328 -3.35 16.20 12.64
C ARG A 328 -4.13 14.89 12.59
N GLU A 329 -4.84 14.65 11.50
CA GLU A 329 -5.71 13.49 11.27
C GLU A 329 -6.10 13.41 9.79
N LEU A 330 -6.84 12.35 9.42
CA LEU A 330 -7.40 12.13 8.08
C LEU A 330 -8.21 13.33 7.54
N PHE A 331 -9.21 13.79 8.29
CA PHE A 331 -10.13 14.84 7.80
C PHE A 331 -9.44 16.20 7.60
N PRO A 332 -8.58 16.69 8.51
CA PRO A 332 -7.77 17.88 8.25
C PRO A 332 -6.91 17.77 6.99
N ALA A 333 -6.24 16.63 6.77
CA ALA A 333 -5.41 16.40 5.59
C ALA A 333 -6.25 16.42 4.29
N LEU A 334 -7.39 15.74 4.31
CA LEU A 334 -8.34 15.73 3.19
C LEU A 334 -8.91 17.13 2.91
N GLY A 335 -9.25 17.89 3.96
CA GLY A 335 -9.72 19.26 3.83
C GLY A 335 -8.69 20.18 3.18
N LYS A 336 -7.40 20.02 3.50
CA LYS A 336 -6.30 20.74 2.84
C LYS A 336 -6.15 20.35 1.38
N LEU A 337 -6.27 19.07 1.03
CA LEU A 337 -6.29 18.64 -0.38
C LEU A 337 -7.45 19.29 -1.15
N VAL A 338 -8.67 19.20 -0.62
CA VAL A 338 -9.86 19.82 -1.24
C VAL A 338 -9.68 21.33 -1.40
N ALA A 339 -9.10 22.01 -0.41
CA ALA A 339 -8.81 23.44 -0.48
C ALA A 339 -7.76 23.77 -1.57
N ARG A 340 -6.73 22.94 -1.76
CA ARG A 340 -5.79 23.08 -2.89
C ARG A 340 -6.50 22.91 -4.23
N MET A 341 -7.27 21.82 -4.41
CA MET A 341 -8.02 21.54 -5.64
C MET A 341 -8.98 22.68 -6.03
N ARG A 342 -9.57 23.37 -5.06
CA ARG A 342 -10.44 24.53 -5.31
C ARG A 342 -9.68 25.77 -5.76
N ARG A 343 -8.46 25.97 -5.26
CA ARG A 343 -7.60 27.12 -5.60
C ARG A 343 -6.87 26.95 -6.94
N SER A 344 -6.59 25.71 -7.32
CA SER A 344 -5.93 25.37 -8.60
C SER A 344 -6.87 25.45 -9.81
N ARG A 345 -8.13 25.89 -9.63
CA ARG A 345 -9.05 26.13 -10.75
C ARG A 345 -8.61 27.40 -11.49
N PRO A 346 -8.45 27.34 -12.83
CA PRO A 346 -8.19 28.52 -13.64
C PRO A 346 -9.33 29.56 -13.54
#